data_AF-A0A1G5GK50-F1
#
_entry.id   AF-A0A1G5GK50-F1
#
_cell.length_a   1.000
_cell.length_b   1.000
_cell.length_c   1.000
_cell.angle_alpha   90.00
_cell.angle_beta   90.00
_cell.angle_gamma   90.00
#
_symmetry.space_group_name_H-M   'P 1'
#
loop_
_entity.id
_entity.type
_entity.pdbx_description
1 polymer ?
#
loop_
_entity_poly.entity_id
_entity_poly.type
_entity_poly.pdbx_seq_one_letter_code
_entity_poly.pdbx_strand_id
1 'polypeptide(L)'
;MKINKYMKIRSIIPIALCLFIVTACSDKKAEPVNDEAEMLSSDEDISKKENKEHAAIYERFLKDEEKVYMDCSADVGKHFSLKNSEGKDLTLSETIKAVLESCNATDEFYVTLQGAEYAYIDCGKDGNEELVLNIGMRGTSEWTECLIIKEIGGRLKTVYANNVTEDYIVSCIDITEYGYVISEEEIVSDESRIEYIDAEGKYNYICTEYETRENCGSEPIVYNGESLDIAEDTNEYNEFSKSMISPDKYVIRQIDINDTPDDATDDIYCGSMRGHFFTHYYENRKALDRPIHDINVDIAKPAMFKAAYRLRDYFEEKGLKLYTAKAVDEIISERENGAGLTEEIKDGTEVWMNDLDRALFADKDNYEAVEVDYSLYEDLINRLKTEMKKDSFESVYDFAYERGLSDELYYYVYDSSGDKAGYLQEDIDGDGVDELLLGKNDPESSEYKKEWFDVWPDQIYDMFTIRDGKLLHVFKGWGRNRYYLCGDGIIANEGSGGAASNLHEIYRYSNGELQLIEGTDWDNGKGTYYESEGKTYDITNSDRDYEMEFFEKYPYKKINFTPFVE
;
A
#
# COMPACT_ATOMS: atom_id res chain seq x y z
N MET A 1 21.71 29.80 -26.46
CA MET A 1 22.14 31.12 -27.01
C MET A 1 21.52 32.20 -26.13
N LYS A 2 22.33 32.88 -25.31
CA LYS A 2 21.90 33.88 -24.32
C LYS A 2 21.48 35.18 -25.00
N ILE A 3 20.32 35.74 -24.63
CA ILE A 3 20.08 37.19 -24.74
C ILE A 3 19.53 37.71 -23.42
N ASN A 4 20.35 38.58 -22.84
CA ASN A 4 20.13 39.43 -21.69
C ASN A 4 19.28 40.65 -22.13
N LYS A 5 18.30 41.09 -21.31
CA LYS A 5 17.93 42.51 -21.29
C LYS A 5 17.32 42.93 -19.96
N TYR A 6 18.18 43.50 -19.12
CA TYR A 6 17.79 44.41 -18.03
C TYR A 6 17.27 45.73 -18.61
N MET A 7 16.21 46.29 -18.01
CA MET A 7 16.06 47.73 -17.85
C MET A 7 15.19 48.07 -16.63
N LYS A 8 15.84 48.60 -15.58
CA LYS A 8 15.23 49.29 -14.44
C LYS A 8 14.76 50.68 -14.89
N ILE A 9 13.54 51.09 -14.54
CA ILE A 9 13.18 52.50 -14.32
C ILE A 9 12.36 52.60 -13.03
N ARG A 10 12.73 53.58 -12.21
CA ARG A 10 12.24 53.89 -10.86
C ARG A 10 11.00 54.80 -10.90
N SER A 11 10.22 54.70 -9.82
CA SER A 11 9.44 55.78 -9.17
C SER A 11 8.14 56.25 -9.83
N ILE A 12 7.02 56.12 -9.12
CA ILE A 12 6.24 57.22 -8.47
C ILE A 12 4.94 56.62 -7.89
N ILE A 13 4.78 56.73 -6.58
CA ILE A 13 3.50 56.59 -5.84
C ILE A 13 2.71 57.90 -6.02
N PRO A 14 1.37 57.85 -6.09
CA PRO A 14 0.61 58.61 -5.10
C PRO A 14 -0.55 57.84 -4.47
N ILE A 15 -0.63 58.04 -3.16
CA ILE A 15 -1.64 57.69 -2.17
C ILE A 15 -2.94 58.49 -2.41
N ALA A 16 -4.10 57.84 -2.23
CA ALA A 16 -5.39 58.39 -1.78
C ALA A 16 -6.38 57.21 -1.69
N LEU A 17 -7.28 57.01 -0.73
CA LEU A 17 -7.84 57.84 0.33
C LEU A 17 -8.61 56.85 1.25
N CYS A 18 -8.29 56.74 2.54
CA CYS A 18 -9.20 56.10 3.50
C CYS A 18 -9.71 57.16 4.48
N LEU A 19 -11.03 57.24 4.55
CA LEU A 19 -11.83 58.22 5.27
C LEU A 19 -11.65 58.11 6.79
N PHE A 20 -11.39 59.26 7.40
CA PHE A 20 -11.52 59.50 8.83
C PHE A 20 -12.99 59.40 9.27
N ILE A 21 -13.26 58.64 10.34
CA ILE A 21 -14.39 58.91 11.21
C ILE A 21 -13.87 59.73 12.40
N VAL A 22 -14.35 60.97 12.47
CA VAL A 22 -14.16 61.87 13.60
C VAL A 22 -15.38 61.74 14.51
N THR A 23 -15.18 61.35 15.75
CA THR A 23 -16.10 61.66 16.86
C THR A 23 -15.34 62.45 17.92
N ALA A 24 -15.85 63.66 18.15
CA ALA A 24 -15.28 64.67 19.02
C ALA A 24 -15.64 64.41 20.49
N CYS A 25 -14.71 64.71 21.41
CA CYS A 25 -15.04 65.28 22.72
C CYS A 25 -13.84 66.04 23.34
N SER A 26 -14.00 67.37 23.39
CA SER A 26 -13.66 68.34 24.45
C SER A 26 -12.30 68.32 25.18
N ASP A 27 -11.63 69.47 25.07
CA ASP A 27 -10.51 69.95 25.88
C ASP A 27 -10.74 69.96 27.40
N LYS A 28 -9.76 69.47 28.18
CA LYS A 28 -9.33 70.04 29.48
C LYS A 28 -7.95 69.50 29.90
N LYS A 29 -7.16 70.40 30.51
CA LYS A 29 -5.71 70.31 30.80
C LYS A 29 -5.28 69.27 31.85
N ALA A 30 -4.13 68.64 31.55
CA ALA A 30 -2.94 68.34 32.36
C ALA A 30 -3.03 67.46 33.63
N GLU A 31 -2.31 66.33 33.59
CA GLU A 31 -1.23 65.91 34.51
C GLU A 31 -0.51 64.67 33.92
N PRO A 32 0.81 64.45 34.16
CA PRO A 32 1.53 63.29 33.64
C PRO A 32 1.45 62.13 34.64
N VAL A 33 0.92 60.99 34.22
CA VAL A 33 1.00 59.74 34.99
C VAL A 33 1.69 58.71 34.10
N ASN A 34 2.78 58.14 34.65
CA ASN A 34 3.48 56.99 34.11
C ASN A 34 2.47 55.88 33.79
N ASP A 35 2.54 55.33 32.58
CA ASP A 35 2.03 53.99 32.32
C ASP A 35 3.02 53.21 31.46
N GLU A 36 2.98 51.92 31.75
CA GLU A 36 3.89 50.85 31.39
C GLU A 36 4.06 50.71 29.88
N ALA A 37 5.28 50.36 29.47
CA ALA A 37 5.58 50.03 28.09
C ALA A 37 4.88 48.72 27.71
N GLU A 38 3.71 48.83 27.08
CA GLU A 38 3.17 47.76 26.24
C GLU A 38 4.17 47.50 25.10
N MET A 39 4.79 46.30 25.12
CA MET A 39 5.52 45.77 23.98
C MET A 39 4.52 45.46 22.86
N LEU A 40 4.45 46.34 21.87
CA LEU A 40 3.90 46.01 20.55
C LEU A 40 4.89 45.03 19.88
N SER A 41 4.59 43.72 19.93
CA SER A 41 5.26 42.74 19.07
C SER A 41 4.91 43.04 17.62
N SER A 42 5.91 43.03 16.73
CA SER A 42 5.67 43.26 15.31
C SER A 42 4.89 42.10 14.68
N ASP A 43 4.13 42.35 13.61
CA ASP A 43 3.39 41.29 12.88
C ASP A 43 4.32 40.14 12.44
N GLU A 44 5.61 40.44 12.22
CA GLU A 44 6.64 39.47 11.87
C GLU A 44 7.05 38.57 13.06
N ASP A 45 6.97 39.09 14.30
CA ASP A 45 7.22 38.31 15.52
C ASP A 45 6.02 37.42 15.89
N ILE A 46 4.79 37.88 15.58
CA ILE A 46 3.56 37.10 15.78
C ILE A 46 3.53 35.92 14.80
N SER A 47 3.73 36.17 13.50
CA SER A 47 3.77 35.12 12.47
C SER A 47 4.87 34.07 12.73
N LYS A 48 6.07 34.48 13.16
CA LYS A 48 7.14 33.53 13.52
C LYS A 48 6.80 32.69 14.75
N LYS A 49 6.04 33.25 15.69
CA LYS A 49 5.60 32.54 16.89
C LYS A 49 4.50 31.54 16.55
N GLU A 50 3.53 31.94 15.73
CA GLU A 50 2.44 31.07 15.24
C GLU A 50 3.00 29.90 14.41
N ASN A 51 3.91 30.14 13.45
CA ASN A 51 4.54 29.06 12.69
C ASN A 51 5.34 28.08 13.57
N LYS A 52 5.94 28.58 14.66
CA LYS A 52 6.66 27.74 15.62
C LYS A 52 5.73 26.92 16.51
N GLU A 53 4.57 27.47 16.87
CA GLU A 53 3.54 26.73 17.62
C GLU A 53 2.85 25.68 16.72
N HIS A 54 2.64 26.00 15.44
CA HIS A 54 2.12 25.11 14.39
C HIS A 54 2.99 23.86 14.19
N ALA A 55 4.28 24.03 13.92
CA ALA A 55 5.18 22.87 13.78
C ALA A 55 5.31 22.07 15.10
N ALA A 56 5.19 22.73 16.26
CA ALA A 56 5.36 22.07 17.55
C ALA A 56 4.18 21.16 17.95
N ILE A 57 2.98 21.33 17.39
CA ILE A 57 1.82 20.50 17.77
C ILE A 57 1.92 19.09 17.16
N TYR A 58 2.34 18.97 15.91
CA TYR A 58 2.59 17.67 15.26
C TYR A 58 3.72 16.91 15.95
N GLU A 59 4.80 17.62 16.30
CA GLU A 59 5.93 17.04 17.05
C GLU A 59 5.55 16.49 18.42
N ARG A 60 4.49 17.00 19.06
CA ARG A 60 3.94 16.44 20.30
C ARG A 60 3.05 15.24 20.02
N PHE A 61 2.25 15.28 18.95
CA PHE A 61 1.44 14.14 18.53
C PHE A 61 2.32 12.94 18.18
N LEU A 62 3.40 13.15 17.44
CA LEU A 62 4.39 12.11 17.12
C LEU A 62 5.11 11.54 18.35
N LYS A 63 5.08 12.25 19.48
CA LYS A 63 5.61 11.81 20.78
C LYS A 63 4.53 11.23 21.70
N ASP A 64 3.32 11.03 21.19
CA ASP A 64 2.15 10.55 21.93
C ASP A 64 1.68 11.53 23.05
N GLU A 65 2.06 12.81 22.97
CA GLU A 65 1.78 13.85 23.97
C GLU A 65 0.60 14.77 23.60
N GLU A 66 0.17 14.75 22.33
CA GLU A 66 -0.95 15.53 21.81
C GLU A 66 -2.01 14.59 21.22
N LYS A 67 -3.26 15.06 21.13
CA LYS A 67 -4.36 14.30 20.55
C LYS A 67 -4.81 14.85 19.20
N VAL A 68 -5.18 13.94 18.31
CA VAL A 68 -5.88 14.23 17.06
C VAL A 68 -7.36 13.94 17.23
N TYR A 69 -8.20 14.85 16.74
CA TYR A 69 -9.64 14.62 16.61
C TYR A 69 -9.91 13.81 15.35
N MET A 70 -10.53 12.65 15.52
CA MET A 70 -10.93 11.78 14.41
C MET A 70 -12.22 12.30 13.76
N ASP A 71 -12.07 13.02 12.66
CA ASP A 71 -13.15 13.35 11.72
C ASP A 71 -13.04 12.42 10.52
N CYS A 72 -14.05 11.56 10.34
CA CYS A 72 -14.09 10.58 9.26
C CYS A 72 -15.02 11.06 8.13
N SER A 73 -15.32 12.35 8.00
CA SER A 73 -16.14 12.88 6.90
C SER A 73 -15.47 12.76 5.52
N ALA A 74 -14.16 12.63 5.50
CA ALA A 74 -13.33 12.32 4.33
C ALA A 74 -12.59 10.98 4.51
N ASP A 75 -13.25 10.03 5.18
CA ASP A 75 -12.84 8.62 5.19
C ASP A 75 -13.41 7.96 3.94
N VAL A 76 -12.51 7.71 2.98
CA VAL A 76 -12.80 7.16 1.65
C VAL A 76 -12.28 5.72 1.50
N GLY A 77 -11.84 5.11 2.61
CA GLY A 77 -11.32 3.76 2.63
C GLY A 77 -12.31 2.73 2.08
N LYS A 78 -11.85 1.89 1.16
CA LYS A 78 -12.69 0.92 0.45
C LYS A 78 -12.91 -0.36 1.26
N HIS A 79 -11.91 -0.78 2.02
CA HIS A 79 -11.92 -2.10 2.66
C HIS A 79 -12.42 -2.06 4.11
N PHE A 80 -12.07 -1.01 4.85
CA PHE A 80 -12.61 -0.74 6.17
C PHE A 80 -12.74 0.76 6.40
N SER A 81 -13.47 1.13 7.45
CA SER A 81 -13.72 2.52 7.81
C SER A 81 -13.40 2.80 9.27
N LEU A 82 -12.88 4.00 9.52
CA LEU A 82 -12.56 4.51 10.86
C LEU A 82 -13.76 5.12 11.58
N LYS A 83 -14.98 4.96 11.05
CA LYS A 83 -16.22 5.52 11.65
C LYS A 83 -16.47 5.12 13.11
N ASN A 84 -15.93 3.98 13.56
CA ASN A 84 -16.00 3.59 14.98
C ASN A 84 -15.21 4.54 15.90
N SER A 85 -14.30 5.33 15.34
CA SER A 85 -13.47 6.31 16.03
C SER A 85 -13.87 7.76 15.79
N GLU A 86 -14.87 8.01 14.94
CA GLU A 86 -15.46 9.33 14.70
C GLU A 86 -15.77 10.05 16.03
N GLY A 87 -15.33 11.30 16.13
CA GLY A 87 -15.60 12.16 17.27
C GLY A 87 -14.70 11.94 18.49
N LYS A 88 -13.72 11.03 18.42
CA LYS A 88 -12.76 10.78 19.51
C LYS A 88 -11.52 11.65 19.39
N ASP A 89 -10.91 11.98 20.54
CA ASP A 89 -9.57 12.57 20.62
C ASP A 89 -8.55 11.50 21.00
N LEU A 90 -7.70 11.14 20.06
CA LEU A 90 -6.77 10.01 20.17
C LEU A 90 -5.32 10.51 20.15
N THR A 91 -4.46 9.98 21.00
CA THR A 91 -3.01 10.12 20.83
C THR A 91 -2.54 9.29 19.63
N LEU A 92 -1.25 9.33 19.27
CA LEU A 92 -0.72 8.54 18.15
C LEU A 92 -0.92 7.04 18.38
N SER A 93 -0.58 6.54 19.57
CA SER A 93 -0.77 5.13 19.95
C SER A 93 -2.25 4.73 19.91
N GLU A 94 -3.14 5.59 20.39
CA GLU A 94 -4.59 5.36 20.35
C GLU A 94 -5.13 5.39 18.91
N THR A 95 -4.55 6.21 18.02
CA THR A 95 -4.90 6.31 16.60
C THR A 95 -4.50 5.04 15.85
N ILE A 96 -3.25 4.59 16.01
CA ILE A 96 -2.77 3.34 15.40
C ILE A 96 -3.61 2.15 15.88
N LYS A 97 -3.92 2.08 17.18
CA LYS A 97 -4.81 1.05 17.72
C LYS A 97 -6.20 1.10 17.10
N ALA A 98 -6.77 2.29 16.93
CA ALA A 98 -8.08 2.43 16.29
C ALA A 98 -8.09 1.97 14.83
N VAL A 99 -7.00 2.19 14.09
CA VAL A 99 -6.83 1.71 12.72
C VAL A 99 -6.73 0.18 12.70
N LEU A 100 -5.87 -0.39 13.55
CA LEU A 100 -5.72 -1.84 13.71
C LEU A 100 -7.04 -2.52 14.09
N GLU A 101 -7.81 -1.96 15.03
CA GLU A 101 -9.12 -2.47 15.42
C GLU A 101 -10.15 -2.42 14.27
N SER A 102 -10.06 -1.40 13.42
CA SER A 102 -10.97 -1.25 12.27
C SER A 102 -10.65 -2.26 11.17
N CYS A 103 -9.37 -2.46 10.87
CA CYS A 103 -8.91 -3.51 9.94
C CYS A 103 -9.18 -4.91 10.50
N ASN A 104 -8.95 -5.13 11.81
CA ASN A 104 -9.31 -6.37 12.50
C ASN A 104 -10.81 -6.65 12.49
N ALA A 105 -11.69 -5.66 12.31
CA ALA A 105 -13.12 -5.94 12.22
C ALA A 105 -13.51 -6.59 10.88
N THR A 106 -12.67 -6.47 9.85
CA THR A 106 -12.94 -6.91 8.48
C THR A 106 -12.08 -8.09 8.04
N ASP A 107 -10.84 -8.17 8.49
CA ASP A 107 -9.92 -9.26 8.14
C ASP A 107 -10.30 -10.58 8.86
N GLU A 108 -10.00 -11.73 8.26
CA GLU A 108 -10.25 -13.04 8.88
C GLU A 108 -9.20 -13.36 9.94
N PHE A 109 -7.95 -12.96 9.70
CA PHE A 109 -6.84 -13.15 10.61
C PHE A 109 -6.74 -11.97 11.59
N TYR A 110 -5.95 -12.19 12.63
CA TYR A 110 -5.55 -11.13 13.53
C TYR A 110 -4.54 -10.23 12.82
N VAL A 111 -4.91 -8.96 12.68
CA VAL A 111 -4.13 -7.91 12.06
C VAL A 111 -3.12 -7.36 13.05
N THR A 112 -1.86 -7.34 12.63
CA THR A 112 -0.72 -6.80 13.39
C THR A 112 -0.16 -5.55 12.72
N LEU A 113 0.49 -4.70 13.51
CA LEU A 113 1.23 -3.55 12.99
C LEU A 113 2.53 -4.04 12.33
N GLN A 114 2.72 -3.72 11.05
CA GLN A 114 4.02 -3.89 10.38
C GLN A 114 4.90 -2.68 10.65
N GLY A 115 4.34 -1.47 10.55
CA GLY A 115 5.08 -0.24 10.77
C GLY A 115 4.18 0.97 10.69
N ALA A 116 4.72 2.11 11.07
CA ALA A 116 4.08 3.39 10.84
C ALA A 116 5.14 4.40 10.40
N GLU A 117 4.78 5.26 9.46
CA GLU A 117 5.67 6.23 8.87
C GLU A 117 4.94 7.57 8.74
N TYR A 118 5.69 8.66 8.67
CA TYR A 118 5.10 10.00 8.57
C TYR A 118 5.89 10.94 7.66
N ALA A 119 5.21 11.96 7.16
CA ALA A 119 5.85 13.07 6.46
C ALA A 119 5.08 14.37 6.65
N TYR A 120 5.74 15.48 6.35
CA TYR A 120 5.12 16.81 6.33
C TYR A 120 4.84 17.22 4.88
N ILE A 121 3.64 17.74 4.62
CA ILE A 121 3.19 18.25 3.32
C ILE A 121 2.57 19.64 3.47
N ASP A 122 2.39 20.40 2.40
CA ASP A 122 1.79 21.75 2.38
C ASP A 122 0.59 21.74 1.44
N CYS A 123 -0.53 21.17 1.89
CA CYS A 123 -1.75 21.00 1.11
C CYS A 123 -2.18 22.33 0.47
N GLY A 124 -2.35 22.33 -0.85
CA GLY A 124 -2.71 23.53 -1.60
C GLY A 124 -1.67 24.66 -1.61
N LYS A 125 -0.46 24.41 -1.11
CA LYS A 125 0.68 25.34 -1.14
C LYS A 125 0.41 26.66 -0.43
N ASP A 126 -0.13 26.59 0.77
CA ASP A 126 -0.44 27.76 1.60
C ASP A 126 0.70 28.15 2.56
N GLY A 127 1.73 27.31 2.66
CA GLY A 127 2.90 27.46 3.51
C GLY A 127 2.72 26.92 4.93
N ASN A 128 1.60 26.26 5.23
CA ASN A 128 1.32 25.62 6.51
C ASN A 128 1.43 24.11 6.36
N GLU A 129 2.33 23.49 7.12
CA GLU A 129 2.54 22.05 6.99
C GLU A 129 1.39 21.25 7.65
N GLU A 130 0.96 20.18 6.99
CA GLU A 130 0.16 19.07 7.49
C GLU A 130 1.03 17.84 7.75
N LEU A 131 0.50 16.90 8.51
CA LEU A 131 1.14 15.62 8.79
C LEU A 131 0.42 14.50 8.02
N VAL A 132 1.16 13.78 7.19
CA VAL A 132 0.75 12.48 6.63
C VAL A 132 1.22 11.38 7.58
N LEU A 133 0.36 10.40 7.85
CA LEU A 133 0.66 9.22 8.65
C LEU A 133 0.23 7.97 7.87
N ASN A 134 1.18 7.12 7.50
CA ASN A 134 0.93 5.81 6.92
C ASN A 134 1.08 4.74 8.00
N ILE A 135 0.12 3.81 8.05
CA ILE A 135 0.09 2.72 9.02
C ILE A 135 0.01 1.41 8.22
N GLY A 136 1.13 0.72 8.14
CA GLY A 136 1.25 -0.59 7.50
C GLY A 136 0.86 -1.69 8.47
N MET A 137 0.01 -2.61 8.04
CA MET A 137 -0.56 -3.69 8.84
C MET A 137 -0.55 -5.00 8.07
N ARG A 138 -0.63 -6.12 8.79
CA ARG A 138 -0.63 -7.47 8.21
C ARG A 138 -1.65 -8.37 8.88
N GLY A 139 -2.57 -8.90 8.08
CA GLY A 139 -3.56 -9.92 8.43
C GLY A 139 -3.50 -11.09 7.43
N THR A 140 -4.62 -11.41 6.78
CA THR A 140 -4.60 -12.28 5.59
C THR A 140 -3.90 -11.61 4.42
N SER A 141 -4.05 -10.30 4.32
CA SER A 141 -3.39 -9.44 3.32
C SER A 141 -2.44 -8.45 4.01
N GLU A 142 -1.60 -7.80 3.23
CA GLU A 142 -0.90 -6.60 3.67
C GLU A 142 -1.80 -5.38 3.44
N TRP A 143 -1.83 -4.46 4.39
CA TRP A 143 -2.76 -3.33 4.41
C TRP A 143 -1.99 -2.05 4.70
N THR A 144 -2.36 -0.96 4.05
CA THR A 144 -1.85 0.37 4.40
C THR A 144 -3.02 1.32 4.58
N GLU A 145 -3.09 1.98 5.73
CA GLU A 145 -3.99 3.12 5.98
C GLU A 145 -3.18 4.42 5.93
N CYS A 146 -3.62 5.37 5.13
CA CYS A 146 -3.05 6.71 5.03
C CYS A 146 -4.00 7.75 5.64
N LEU A 147 -3.49 8.55 6.58
CA LEU A 147 -4.18 9.68 7.19
C LEU A 147 -3.49 11.00 6.86
N ILE A 148 -4.26 12.05 6.55
CA ILE A 148 -3.76 13.43 6.57
C ILE A 148 -4.35 14.15 7.77
N ILE A 149 -3.48 14.78 8.56
CA ILE A 149 -3.81 15.47 9.80
C ILE A 149 -3.44 16.94 9.66
N LYS A 150 -4.40 17.83 9.90
CA LYS A 150 -4.24 19.28 9.84
C LYS A 150 -4.55 19.94 11.18
N GLU A 151 -3.80 20.98 11.53
CA GLU A 151 -4.17 21.89 12.61
C GLU A 151 -5.32 22.80 12.16
N ILE A 152 -6.44 22.74 12.88
CA ILE A 152 -7.59 23.62 12.64
C ILE A 152 -8.00 24.25 13.96
N GLY A 153 -7.54 25.47 14.18
CA GLY A 153 -7.97 26.31 15.30
C GLY A 153 -7.43 25.86 16.65
N GLY A 154 -6.14 25.50 16.70
CA GLY A 154 -5.44 25.06 17.91
C GLY A 154 -5.51 23.55 18.16
N ARG A 155 -6.11 22.77 17.26
CA ARG A 155 -6.38 21.33 17.46
C ARG A 155 -6.07 20.54 16.21
N LEU A 156 -5.40 19.41 16.37
CA LEU A 156 -5.16 18.47 15.29
C LEU A 156 -6.45 17.74 14.92
N LYS A 157 -6.65 17.53 13.62
CA LYS A 157 -7.84 16.90 13.08
C LYS A 157 -7.49 16.07 11.84
N THR A 158 -8.03 14.86 11.73
CA THR A 158 -7.95 14.10 10.48
C THR A 158 -8.80 14.78 9.40
N VAL A 159 -8.24 15.00 8.22
CA VAL A 159 -8.90 15.65 7.08
C VAL A 159 -9.04 14.74 5.87
N TYR A 160 -8.40 13.58 5.91
CA TYR A 160 -8.47 12.54 4.89
C TYR A 160 -8.04 11.20 5.51
N ALA A 161 -8.68 10.12 5.09
CA ALA A 161 -8.34 8.75 5.45
C ALA A 161 -8.65 7.81 4.27
N ASN A 162 -7.73 6.93 3.90
CA ASN A 162 -7.91 5.93 2.84
C ASN A 162 -7.06 4.68 3.13
N ASN A 163 -7.53 3.51 2.70
CA ASN A 163 -6.81 2.24 2.81
C ASN A 163 -6.75 1.48 1.49
N VAL A 164 -5.65 0.76 1.32
CA VAL A 164 -5.40 -0.17 0.21
C VAL A 164 -4.87 -1.52 0.73
N THR A 165 -5.06 -2.59 -0.04
CA THR A 165 -4.44 -3.92 0.19
C THR A 165 -3.25 -4.15 -0.72
N GLU A 166 -2.07 -4.44 -0.17
CA GLU A 166 -0.83 -4.71 -0.89
C GLU A 166 -0.69 -6.20 -1.30
N ASP A 167 -1.67 -6.72 -2.04
CA ASP A 167 -1.61 -8.09 -2.57
C ASP A 167 -1.05 -8.08 -4.02
N TYR A 168 0.28 -8.12 -4.15
CA TYR A 168 1.08 -8.19 -5.39
C TYR A 168 1.05 -6.93 -6.32
N ILE A 169 2.23 -6.32 -6.45
CA ILE A 169 2.74 -5.44 -7.53
C ILE A 169 2.26 -3.96 -7.59
N VAL A 170 1.03 -3.56 -7.22
CA VAL A 170 0.65 -2.14 -7.50
C VAL A 170 -0.39 -1.45 -6.60
N SER A 171 -0.72 -1.97 -5.42
CA SER A 171 -1.56 -1.15 -4.54
C SER A 171 -0.70 -0.13 -3.81
N CYS A 172 -0.94 1.16 -4.04
CA CYS A 172 -0.23 2.24 -3.36
C CYS A 172 -1.12 3.46 -3.15
N ILE A 173 -0.71 4.32 -2.21
CA ILE A 173 -1.27 5.66 -2.03
C ILE A 173 -0.11 6.64 -2.20
N ASP A 174 -0.04 7.24 -3.37
CA ASP A 174 0.98 8.23 -3.70
C ASP A 174 0.46 9.63 -3.36
N ILE A 175 1.23 10.37 -2.56
CA ILE A 175 0.87 11.72 -2.12
C ILE A 175 2.00 12.68 -2.49
N THR A 176 1.63 13.80 -3.12
CA THR A 176 2.58 14.89 -3.40
C THR A 176 2.72 15.84 -2.23
N GLU A 177 3.79 16.63 -2.24
CA GLU A 177 4.07 17.68 -1.24
C GLU A 177 2.96 18.75 -1.13
N TYR A 178 1.97 18.75 -2.03
CA TYR A 178 0.86 19.71 -2.02
C TYR A 178 -0.53 19.07 -1.89
N GLY A 179 -0.62 17.82 -1.44
CA GLY A 179 -1.90 17.18 -1.12
C GLY A 179 -2.67 16.64 -2.33
N TYR A 180 -2.00 16.43 -3.47
CA TYR A 180 -2.56 15.66 -4.59
C TYR A 180 -2.31 14.17 -4.33
N VAL A 181 -3.36 13.37 -4.39
CA VAL A 181 -3.35 11.96 -3.98
C VAL A 181 -3.79 11.09 -5.15
N ILE A 182 -3.03 10.03 -5.41
CA ILE A 182 -3.41 8.95 -6.31
C ILE A 182 -3.37 7.67 -5.50
N SER A 183 -4.48 6.94 -5.42
CA SER A 183 -4.47 5.57 -4.91
C SER A 183 -4.71 4.58 -6.04
N GLU A 184 -3.82 3.60 -6.18
CA GLU A 184 -3.95 2.50 -7.12
C GLU A 184 -4.36 1.23 -6.39
N GLU A 185 -5.30 0.45 -6.94
CA GLU A 185 -5.62 -0.90 -6.51
C GLU A 185 -5.80 -1.82 -7.72
N GLU A 186 -5.19 -3.01 -7.68
CA GLU A 186 -5.35 -4.01 -8.73
C GLU A 186 -6.44 -5.03 -8.34
N ILE A 187 -7.67 -4.80 -8.78
CA ILE A 187 -8.76 -5.78 -8.69
C ILE A 187 -9.26 -6.07 -10.10
N VAL A 188 -8.61 -6.99 -10.82
CA VAL A 188 -8.98 -7.43 -12.19
C VAL A 188 -8.87 -6.32 -13.28
N SER A 189 -8.90 -5.04 -12.90
CA SER A 189 -8.58 -3.82 -13.65
C SER A 189 -7.84 -2.87 -12.71
N ASP A 190 -6.86 -2.10 -13.21
CA ASP A 190 -6.18 -1.06 -12.44
C ASP A 190 -7.19 0.06 -12.15
N GLU A 191 -7.57 0.18 -10.89
CA GLU A 191 -8.36 1.30 -10.39
C GLU A 191 -7.40 2.39 -9.90
N SER A 192 -7.39 3.56 -10.53
CA SER A 192 -6.64 4.74 -10.09
C SER A 192 -7.59 5.83 -9.63
N ARG A 193 -7.69 6.02 -8.32
CA ARG A 193 -8.51 7.08 -7.72
C ARG A 193 -7.67 8.35 -7.57
N ILE A 194 -8.17 9.47 -8.08
CA ILE A 194 -7.48 10.77 -8.10
C ILE A 194 -8.22 11.75 -7.20
N GLU A 195 -7.50 12.32 -6.25
CA GLU A 195 -8.05 13.11 -5.15
C GLU A 195 -7.16 14.31 -4.81
N TYR A 196 -7.73 15.30 -4.12
CA TYR A 196 -7.01 16.49 -3.73
C TYR A 196 -7.51 17.05 -2.38
N ILE A 197 -6.57 17.32 -1.49
CA ILE A 197 -6.81 17.99 -0.22
C ILE A 197 -6.34 19.44 -0.36
N ASP A 198 -7.29 20.38 -0.26
CA ASP A 198 -6.98 21.80 -0.42
C ASP A 198 -6.34 22.43 0.84
N ALA A 199 -5.95 23.70 0.72
CA ALA A 199 -5.32 24.47 1.79
C ALA A 199 -6.17 24.55 3.06
N GLU A 200 -7.49 24.50 2.94
CA GLU A 200 -8.41 24.50 4.07
C GLU A 200 -8.56 23.11 4.72
N GLY A 201 -7.90 22.08 4.19
CA GLY A 201 -8.04 20.69 4.62
C GLY A 201 -9.37 20.09 4.16
N LYS A 202 -9.95 20.58 3.06
CA LYS A 202 -11.17 20.02 2.48
C LYS A 202 -10.80 19.03 1.37
N TYR A 203 -11.39 17.85 1.49
CA TYR A 203 -11.30 16.77 0.52
C TYR A 203 -12.07 17.10 -0.78
N ASN A 204 -11.45 16.77 -1.91
CA ASN A 204 -12.03 16.90 -3.24
C ASN A 204 -11.76 15.63 -4.05
N TYR A 205 -12.82 14.89 -4.37
CA TYR A 205 -12.80 13.82 -5.35
C TYR A 205 -12.71 14.39 -6.77
N ILE A 206 -11.72 13.94 -7.56
CA ILE A 206 -11.55 14.36 -8.95
C ILE A 206 -12.20 13.34 -9.88
N CYS A 207 -11.72 12.10 -9.86
CA CYS A 207 -12.25 10.97 -10.62
C CYS A 207 -11.61 9.65 -10.17
N THR A 208 -12.22 8.53 -10.57
CA THR A 208 -11.62 7.20 -10.56
C THR A 208 -11.46 6.74 -12.00
N GLU A 209 -10.26 6.37 -12.39
CA GLU A 209 -9.97 5.81 -13.70
C GLU A 209 -9.84 4.30 -13.60
N TYR A 210 -10.53 3.58 -14.48
CA TYR A 210 -10.37 2.15 -14.64
C TYR A 210 -9.60 1.92 -15.94
N GLU A 211 -8.33 1.53 -15.82
CA GLU A 211 -7.46 1.14 -16.93
C GLU A 211 -7.10 -0.35 -16.81
N THR A 212 -6.75 -0.99 -17.94
CA THR A 212 -6.28 -2.38 -17.94
C THR A 212 -4.82 -2.41 -18.40
N ARG A 213 -3.85 -2.75 -17.53
CA ARG A 213 -2.42 -2.89 -17.87
C ARG A 213 -2.17 -3.97 -18.94
N GLU A 214 -1.31 -3.64 -19.91
CA GLU A 214 -0.91 -4.55 -21.01
C GLU A 214 0.00 -5.72 -20.59
N ASN A 215 0.56 -5.72 -19.38
CA ASN A 215 1.65 -6.62 -18.99
C ASN A 215 1.30 -7.63 -17.88
N CYS A 216 0.12 -7.52 -17.24
CA CYS A 216 -0.25 -8.38 -16.11
C CYS A 216 -1.11 -9.60 -16.48
N GLY A 217 -1.37 -9.85 -17.77
CA GLY A 217 -2.25 -10.95 -18.19
C GLY A 217 -3.74 -10.69 -17.91
N SER A 218 -4.09 -9.54 -17.33
CA SER A 218 -5.46 -9.07 -17.17
C SER A 218 -6.04 -8.62 -18.52
N GLU A 219 -7.13 -9.28 -18.90
CA GLU A 219 -7.97 -9.06 -20.08
C GLU A 219 -8.30 -7.57 -20.35
N PRO A 220 -7.96 -6.86 -21.46
CA PRO A 220 -8.55 -5.54 -21.65
C PRO A 220 -10.08 -5.65 -21.70
N ILE A 221 -10.80 -4.59 -21.34
CA ILE A 221 -12.23 -4.48 -21.71
C ILE A 221 -12.26 -4.38 -23.23
N VAL A 222 -12.44 -5.52 -23.89
CA VAL A 222 -12.45 -5.64 -25.34
C VAL A 222 -13.89 -5.68 -25.78
N TYR A 223 -14.22 -4.77 -26.68
CA TYR A 223 -15.45 -4.92 -27.45
C TYR A 223 -15.30 -6.05 -28.48
N ASN A 224 -15.94 -7.19 -28.22
CA ASN A 224 -15.89 -8.37 -29.10
C ASN A 224 -16.90 -8.30 -30.28
N GLY A 225 -17.75 -7.26 -30.31
CA GLY A 225 -18.79 -7.07 -31.32
C GLY A 225 -20.22 -7.26 -30.80
N GLU A 226 -20.40 -7.79 -29.59
CA GLU A 226 -21.70 -8.04 -28.94
C GLU A 226 -21.74 -7.54 -27.48
N SER A 227 -20.63 -7.68 -26.74
CA SER A 227 -20.44 -7.23 -25.36
C SER A 227 -19.13 -6.44 -25.21
N LEU A 228 -19.05 -5.63 -24.15
CA LEU A 228 -17.77 -5.31 -23.51
C LEU A 228 -17.47 -6.50 -22.61
N ASP A 229 -16.44 -7.29 -22.94
CA ASP A 229 -15.98 -8.42 -22.13
C ASP A 229 -14.54 -8.18 -21.68
N ILE A 230 -14.22 -8.69 -20.49
CA ILE A 230 -12.85 -8.98 -20.09
C ILE A 230 -12.45 -10.20 -20.94
N ALA A 231 -11.47 -10.04 -21.82
CA ALA A 231 -11.28 -10.94 -22.95
C ALA A 231 -10.66 -12.31 -22.59
N GLU A 232 -11.43 -13.24 -22.00
CA GLU A 232 -10.93 -14.54 -21.48
C GLU A 232 -9.83 -15.15 -22.37
N ASP A 233 -8.68 -15.45 -21.74
CA ASP A 233 -7.46 -16.00 -22.32
C ASP A 233 -7.77 -17.31 -23.04
N THR A 234 -8.16 -17.21 -24.32
CA THR A 234 -7.90 -18.29 -25.24
C THR A 234 -6.40 -18.28 -25.49
N ASN A 235 -5.67 -18.97 -24.61
CA ASN A 235 -4.23 -19.18 -24.60
C ASN A 235 -3.72 -19.98 -25.84
N GLU A 236 -4.41 -19.84 -26.97
CA GLU A 236 -3.89 -20.18 -28.28
C GLU A 236 -3.03 -19.00 -28.76
N TYR A 237 -1.78 -18.97 -28.30
CA TYR A 237 -0.64 -18.52 -29.10
C TYR A 237 -0.47 -19.42 -30.35
N ASN A 238 -1.56 -19.65 -31.09
CA ASN A 238 -1.49 -20.14 -32.45
C ASN A 238 -0.76 -19.06 -33.24
N GLU A 239 0.39 -19.41 -33.79
CA GLU A 239 1.10 -18.62 -34.80
C GLU A 239 0.09 -18.09 -35.82
N PHE A 240 -0.38 -16.85 -35.62
CA PHE A 240 -1.31 -16.25 -36.56
C PHE A 240 -0.57 -16.17 -37.89
N SER A 241 -1.06 -16.91 -38.88
CA SER A 241 -0.54 -16.79 -40.24
C SER A 241 -0.55 -15.30 -40.61
N LYS A 242 0.53 -14.81 -41.26
CA LYS A 242 0.70 -13.42 -41.71
C LYS A 242 -0.47 -12.85 -42.56
N SER A 243 -1.49 -13.65 -42.86
CA SER A 243 -2.67 -13.31 -43.63
C SER A 243 -3.96 -13.08 -42.82
N MET A 244 -3.96 -13.25 -41.49
CA MET A 244 -5.14 -12.94 -40.66
C MET A 244 -5.01 -11.54 -40.03
N ILE A 245 -5.81 -10.62 -40.54
CA ILE A 245 -6.09 -9.33 -39.89
C ILE A 245 -6.86 -9.65 -38.59
N SER A 246 -6.27 -9.38 -37.43
CA SER A 246 -6.98 -9.42 -36.15
C SER A 246 -8.19 -8.47 -36.22
N PRO A 247 -9.36 -8.78 -35.63
CA PRO A 247 -10.40 -7.77 -35.43
C PRO A 247 -9.76 -6.54 -34.74
N ASP A 248 -10.15 -5.34 -35.18
CA ASP A 248 -9.71 -4.09 -34.56
C ASP A 248 -10.01 -4.16 -33.05
N LYS A 249 -8.98 -4.19 -32.20
CA LYS A 249 -9.17 -4.17 -30.74
C LYS A 249 -9.17 -2.72 -30.26
N TYR A 250 -10.24 -2.33 -29.57
CA TYR A 250 -10.32 -1.06 -28.86
C TYR A 250 -10.03 -1.32 -27.39
N VAL A 251 -9.16 -0.49 -26.82
CA VAL A 251 -8.98 -0.38 -25.37
C VAL A 251 -9.86 0.76 -24.90
N ILE A 252 -10.74 0.49 -23.95
CA ILE A 252 -11.68 1.46 -23.38
C ILE A 252 -11.18 1.88 -22.00
N ARG A 253 -11.11 3.19 -21.76
CA ARG A 253 -10.96 3.78 -20.43
C ARG A 253 -12.36 4.12 -19.93
N GLN A 254 -12.69 3.64 -18.75
CA GLN A 254 -13.87 4.02 -18.00
C GLN A 254 -13.43 5.00 -16.91
N ILE A 255 -14.15 6.11 -16.77
CA ILE A 255 -13.83 7.13 -15.78
C ILE A 255 -15.12 7.43 -15.01
N ASP A 256 -15.11 7.08 -13.72
CA ASP A 256 -16.11 7.54 -12.77
C ASP A 256 -15.73 8.96 -12.36
N ILE A 257 -16.68 9.88 -12.54
CA ILE A 257 -16.51 11.27 -12.14
C ILE A 257 -17.49 11.63 -11.01
N ASN A 258 -18.40 10.76 -10.60
CA ASN A 258 -19.43 11.07 -9.61
C ASN A 258 -19.22 10.35 -8.27
N ASP A 259 -18.17 9.54 -8.15
CA ASP A 259 -17.85 8.76 -6.96
C ASP A 259 -18.98 7.76 -6.66
N THR A 260 -19.37 7.03 -7.71
CA THR A 260 -20.46 6.07 -7.75
C THR A 260 -19.96 4.73 -8.30
N PRO A 261 -19.04 4.04 -7.59
CA PRO A 261 -18.36 2.85 -8.12
C PRO A 261 -19.31 1.70 -8.48
N ASP A 262 -20.50 1.66 -7.86
CA ASP A 262 -21.53 0.64 -8.14
C ASP A 262 -22.50 1.02 -9.29
N ASP A 263 -22.41 2.25 -9.83
CA ASP A 263 -23.30 2.77 -10.88
C ASP A 263 -22.51 3.27 -12.09
N ALA A 264 -22.08 2.35 -12.95
CA ALA A 264 -21.39 2.70 -14.19
C ALA A 264 -22.26 3.44 -15.24
N THR A 265 -23.53 3.77 -14.94
CA THR A 265 -24.42 4.39 -15.94
C THR A 265 -24.17 5.88 -16.15
N ASP A 266 -23.52 6.54 -15.20
CA ASP A 266 -23.20 7.96 -15.26
C ASP A 266 -21.72 8.26 -15.58
N ASP A 267 -20.89 7.22 -15.59
CA ASP A 267 -19.52 7.20 -16.08
C ASP A 267 -19.36 7.75 -17.49
N ILE A 268 -18.14 8.22 -17.74
CA ILE A 268 -17.70 8.64 -19.05
C ILE A 268 -16.66 7.66 -19.59
N TYR A 269 -16.73 7.42 -20.89
CA TYR A 269 -15.88 6.46 -21.55
C TYR A 269 -15.08 7.14 -22.65
N CYS A 270 -13.83 6.75 -22.82
CA CYS A 270 -13.10 7.01 -24.06
C CYS A 270 -12.39 5.75 -24.52
N GLY A 271 -12.00 5.69 -25.79
CA GLY A 271 -11.39 4.49 -26.33
C GLY A 271 -10.33 4.79 -27.36
N SER A 272 -9.33 3.93 -27.43
CA SER A 272 -8.33 3.97 -28.49
C SER A 272 -8.18 2.62 -29.17
N MET A 273 -8.05 2.62 -30.49
CA MET A 273 -7.77 1.40 -31.24
C MET A 273 -6.29 1.05 -31.08
N ARG A 274 -6.00 -0.18 -30.60
CA ARG A 274 -4.64 -0.75 -30.57
C ARG A 274 -4.57 -1.93 -31.53
N GLY A 275 -3.73 -1.83 -32.56
CA GLY A 275 -3.59 -2.85 -33.59
C GLY A 275 -2.19 -2.92 -34.22
N HIS A 276 -1.73 -4.14 -34.52
CA HIS A 276 -0.48 -4.39 -35.23
C HIS A 276 -0.57 -3.93 -36.70
N PHE A 277 0.32 -3.00 -37.08
CA PHE A 277 0.76 -2.73 -38.46
C PHE A 277 -0.36 -2.51 -39.51
N PHE A 278 -0.93 -1.31 -39.54
CA PHE A 278 -1.44 -0.72 -40.78
C PHE A 278 -0.27 -0.35 -41.74
N THR A 279 0.57 -1.32 -42.13
CA THR A 279 1.70 -1.07 -43.05
C THR A 279 1.24 -0.68 -44.45
N HIS A 280 0.02 -1.04 -44.85
CA HIS A 280 -0.47 -0.78 -46.20
C HIS A 280 -1.06 0.63 -46.42
N TYR A 281 -1.20 1.44 -45.37
CA TYR A 281 -1.84 2.76 -45.48
C TYR A 281 -0.94 3.95 -45.13
N TYR A 282 0.26 3.72 -44.58
CA TYR A 282 1.21 4.78 -44.25
C TYR A 282 2.61 4.48 -44.80
N GLU A 283 2.87 4.87 -46.05
CA GLU A 283 4.15 4.63 -46.75
C GLU A 283 5.37 5.39 -46.16
N ASN A 284 5.28 6.12 -45.04
CA ASN A 284 6.33 7.09 -44.71
C ASN A 284 6.59 7.43 -43.23
N ARG A 285 6.48 6.51 -42.27
CA ARG A 285 7.03 6.75 -40.92
C ARG A 285 8.08 5.70 -40.52
N LYS A 286 9.25 6.22 -40.14
CA LYS A 286 10.44 5.47 -39.67
C LYS A 286 10.46 5.23 -38.15
N ALA A 287 9.34 5.41 -37.46
CA ALA A 287 9.25 5.19 -36.02
C ALA A 287 8.39 3.95 -35.75
N LEU A 288 8.85 3.10 -34.83
CA LEU A 288 8.15 1.91 -34.33
C LEU A 288 6.95 2.26 -33.43
N ASP A 289 6.57 3.53 -33.33
CA ASP A 289 5.42 3.96 -32.54
C ASP A 289 4.14 3.40 -33.16
N ARG A 290 3.45 2.55 -32.40
CA ARG A 290 2.13 2.03 -32.75
C ARG A 290 1.18 3.24 -32.88
N PRO A 291 0.52 3.46 -34.02
CA PRO A 291 -0.41 4.58 -34.14
C PRO A 291 -1.62 4.34 -33.24
N ILE A 292 -1.80 5.21 -32.24
CA ILE A 292 -2.99 5.24 -31.37
C ILE A 292 -4.05 6.10 -32.06
N HIS A 293 -5.21 5.52 -32.32
CA HIS A 293 -6.35 6.21 -32.95
C HIS A 293 -7.49 6.36 -31.94
N ASP A 294 -8.01 7.58 -31.77
CA ASP A 294 -9.19 7.86 -30.94
C ASP A 294 -10.44 7.30 -31.61
N ILE A 295 -11.24 6.52 -30.86
CA ILE A 295 -12.46 5.89 -31.35
C ILE A 295 -13.43 6.85 -32.03
N ASN A 296 -13.55 8.09 -31.55
CA ASN A 296 -14.44 9.07 -32.15
C ASN A 296 -13.94 9.56 -33.51
N VAL A 297 -12.61 9.58 -33.73
CA VAL A 297 -12.02 9.87 -35.05
C VAL A 297 -12.33 8.74 -36.04
N ASP A 298 -12.40 7.50 -35.56
CA ASP A 298 -12.70 6.33 -36.37
C ASP A 298 -14.20 6.19 -36.65
N ILE A 299 -15.07 6.50 -35.68
CA ILE A 299 -16.52 6.65 -35.85
C ILE A 299 -16.86 7.69 -36.92
N ALA A 300 -16.04 8.73 -37.11
CA ALA A 300 -16.26 9.72 -38.16
C ALA A 300 -15.92 9.22 -39.59
N LYS A 301 -15.34 8.01 -39.73
CA LYS A 301 -14.82 7.47 -41.00
C LYS A 301 -15.41 6.08 -41.35
N PRO A 302 -16.70 6.02 -41.77
CA PRO A 302 -17.47 4.77 -41.87
C PRO A 302 -16.92 3.71 -42.79
N ALA A 303 -16.32 4.16 -43.88
CA ALA A 303 -15.81 3.26 -44.89
C ALA A 303 -14.55 2.51 -44.42
N MET A 304 -13.91 2.94 -43.33
CA MET A 304 -12.60 2.43 -42.89
C MET A 304 -12.67 1.62 -41.59
N PHE A 305 -13.58 1.92 -40.66
CA PHE A 305 -13.61 1.29 -39.33
C PHE A 305 -15.01 0.77 -38.96
N LYS A 306 -15.38 -0.39 -39.51
CA LYS A 306 -16.71 -0.97 -39.28
C LYS A 306 -16.97 -1.36 -37.82
N ALA A 307 -15.92 -1.72 -37.07
CA ALA A 307 -16.01 -2.06 -35.65
C ALA A 307 -16.37 -0.84 -34.77
N ALA A 308 -15.86 0.35 -35.11
CA ALA A 308 -16.14 1.59 -34.38
C ALA A 308 -17.64 1.94 -34.32
N TYR A 309 -18.41 1.58 -35.36
CA TYR A 309 -19.86 1.80 -35.39
C TYR A 309 -20.62 0.95 -34.40
N ARG A 310 -20.28 -0.33 -34.35
CA ARG A 310 -20.93 -1.27 -33.44
C ARG A 310 -20.68 -0.88 -32.00
N LEU A 311 -19.48 -0.36 -31.72
CA LEU A 311 -19.12 0.15 -30.41
C LEU A 311 -19.91 1.42 -30.06
N ARG A 312 -20.02 2.40 -30.98
CA ARG A 312 -20.92 3.54 -30.79
C ARG A 312 -22.36 3.10 -30.54
N ASP A 313 -22.89 2.19 -31.36
CA ASP A 313 -24.27 1.69 -31.25
C ASP A 313 -24.48 1.00 -29.88
N TYR A 314 -23.48 0.28 -29.37
CA TYR A 314 -23.49 -0.30 -28.03
C TYR A 314 -23.60 0.80 -26.95
N PHE A 315 -22.73 1.81 -26.96
CA PHE A 315 -22.77 2.91 -25.99
C PHE A 315 -24.11 3.66 -26.06
N GLU A 316 -24.61 3.95 -27.26
CA GLU A 316 -25.92 4.60 -27.47
C GLU A 316 -27.09 3.74 -26.96
N GLU A 317 -27.09 2.43 -27.23
CA GLU A 317 -28.12 1.49 -26.75
C GLU A 317 -28.14 1.40 -25.22
N LYS A 318 -26.96 1.41 -24.60
CA LYS A 318 -26.81 1.37 -23.14
C LYS A 318 -27.02 2.72 -22.47
N GLY A 319 -27.14 3.80 -23.23
CA GLY A 319 -27.27 5.17 -22.70
C GLY A 319 -25.97 5.70 -22.09
N LEU A 320 -24.84 5.06 -22.38
CA LEU A 320 -23.52 5.41 -21.86
C LEU A 320 -22.87 6.49 -22.74
N LYS A 321 -22.01 7.32 -22.13
CA LYS A 321 -21.44 8.49 -22.82
C LYS A 321 -20.02 8.21 -23.30
N LEU A 322 -19.84 8.13 -24.62
CA LEU A 322 -18.54 7.98 -25.26
C LEU A 322 -17.97 9.34 -25.71
N TYR A 323 -16.77 9.67 -25.25
CA TYR A 323 -16.05 10.91 -25.50
C TYR A 323 -14.71 10.66 -26.22
N THR A 324 -14.18 11.70 -26.88
CA THR A 324 -12.78 11.70 -27.33
C THR A 324 -11.87 11.76 -26.11
N ALA A 325 -10.66 11.20 -26.18
CA ALA A 325 -9.68 11.27 -25.09
C ALA A 325 -9.45 12.72 -24.63
N LYS A 326 -9.26 13.64 -25.60
CA LYS A 326 -9.12 15.09 -25.33
C LYS A 326 -10.30 15.70 -24.58
N ALA A 327 -11.52 15.21 -24.80
CA ALA A 327 -12.71 15.73 -24.12
C ALA A 327 -12.82 15.19 -22.70
N VAL A 328 -12.38 13.94 -22.46
CA VAL A 328 -12.22 13.41 -21.11
C VAL A 328 -11.17 14.22 -20.34
N ASP A 329 -10.01 14.48 -20.94
CA ASP A 329 -8.96 15.31 -20.33
C ASP A 329 -9.49 16.72 -19.99
N GLU A 330 -10.27 17.34 -20.89
CA GLU A 330 -10.91 18.65 -20.63
C GLU A 330 -11.90 18.59 -19.45
N ILE A 331 -12.69 17.52 -19.33
CA ILE A 331 -13.64 17.33 -18.21
C ILE A 331 -12.87 17.16 -16.89
N ILE A 332 -11.82 16.34 -16.86
CA ILE A 332 -10.99 16.15 -15.66
C ILE A 332 -10.35 17.47 -15.27
N SER A 333 -9.72 18.18 -16.21
CA SER A 333 -9.13 19.50 -15.94
C SER A 333 -10.14 20.54 -15.46
N GLU A 334 -11.39 20.52 -15.94
CA GLU A 334 -12.44 21.41 -15.40
C GLU A 334 -12.74 21.12 -13.92
N ARG A 335 -12.72 19.85 -13.51
CA ARG A 335 -12.91 19.45 -12.10
C ARG A 335 -11.72 19.81 -11.22
N GLU A 336 -10.50 19.51 -11.71
CA GLU A 336 -9.25 19.92 -11.06
C GLU A 336 -9.26 21.43 -10.78
N ASN A 337 -9.53 22.24 -11.81
CA ASN A 337 -9.63 23.69 -11.67
C ASN A 337 -10.77 24.11 -10.72
N GLY A 338 -11.90 23.39 -10.74
CA GLY A 338 -13.03 23.62 -9.85
C GLY A 338 -12.72 23.34 -8.38
N ALA A 339 -11.81 22.40 -8.11
CA ALA A 339 -11.28 22.08 -6.79
C ALA A 339 -10.13 23.01 -6.36
N GLY A 340 -9.65 23.89 -7.24
CA GLY A 340 -8.52 24.77 -6.96
C GLY A 340 -7.15 24.12 -7.20
N LEU A 341 -7.11 22.93 -7.81
CA LEU A 341 -5.88 22.27 -8.22
C LEU A 341 -5.25 23.05 -9.38
N THR A 342 -3.96 23.36 -9.27
CA THR A 342 -3.18 24.00 -10.33
C THR A 342 -2.13 23.01 -10.86
N GLU A 343 -1.64 23.23 -12.08
CA GLU A 343 -0.53 22.43 -12.64
C GLU A 343 0.68 22.39 -11.71
N GLU A 344 0.97 23.49 -10.98
CA GLU A 344 2.08 23.53 -10.03
C GLU A 344 1.87 22.61 -8.82
N ILE A 345 0.62 22.46 -8.36
CA ILE A 345 0.26 21.55 -7.26
C ILE A 345 0.28 20.09 -7.74
N LYS A 346 -0.25 19.85 -8.96
CA LYS A 346 -0.29 18.53 -9.60
C LYS A 346 1.10 18.00 -9.95
N ASP A 347 1.99 18.87 -10.45
CA ASP A 347 3.40 18.55 -10.73
C ASP A 347 4.28 18.53 -9.47
N GLY A 348 3.67 18.50 -8.27
CA GLY A 348 4.36 18.36 -7.00
C GLY A 348 5.19 17.08 -6.92
N THR A 349 6.22 17.08 -6.07
CA THR A 349 7.05 15.89 -5.88
C THR A 349 6.37 14.94 -4.90
N GLU A 350 6.44 13.64 -5.19
CA GLU A 350 6.08 12.59 -4.25
C GLU A 350 6.87 12.71 -2.94
N VAL A 351 6.20 12.43 -1.83
CA VAL A 351 6.73 12.68 -0.49
C VAL A 351 7.46 11.44 0.03
N TRP A 352 8.66 11.66 0.55
CA TRP A 352 9.43 10.61 1.21
C TRP A 352 9.05 10.51 2.68
N MET A 353 8.68 9.30 3.09
CA MET A 353 8.22 9.00 4.45
C MET A 353 9.40 8.80 5.43
N ASN A 354 9.15 9.07 6.71
CA ASN A 354 10.09 8.85 7.81
C ASN A 354 9.53 7.76 8.73
N ASP A 355 10.36 6.77 9.06
CA ASP A 355 9.99 5.70 9.99
C ASP A 355 9.67 6.23 11.39
N LEU A 356 8.58 5.73 11.99
CA LEU A 356 8.34 5.84 13.42
C LEU A 356 9.03 4.71 14.17
N ASP A 357 9.53 5.02 15.36
CA ASP A 357 10.12 4.03 16.25
C ASP A 357 9.04 3.02 16.70
N ARG A 358 9.16 1.77 16.24
CA ARG A 358 8.24 0.68 16.59
C ARG A 358 8.18 0.45 18.11
N ALA A 359 9.20 0.82 18.88
CA ALA A 359 9.20 0.70 20.33
C ALA A 359 8.14 1.58 21.02
N LEU A 360 7.62 2.61 20.34
CA LEU A 360 6.50 3.42 20.82
C LEU A 360 5.20 2.60 20.92
N PHE A 361 5.06 1.58 20.08
CA PHE A 361 3.81 0.83 19.89
C PHE A 361 3.92 -0.65 20.25
N ALA A 362 5.06 -1.08 20.80
CA ALA A 362 5.24 -2.45 21.27
C ALA A 362 4.16 -2.79 22.29
N ASP A 363 3.43 -3.86 22.01
CA ASP A 363 2.31 -4.28 22.84
C ASP A 363 2.86 -4.76 24.19
N LYS A 364 2.50 -4.06 25.27
CA LYS A 364 3.00 -4.34 26.64
C LYS A 364 2.05 -5.18 27.45
N ASP A 365 0.99 -5.69 26.82
CA ASP A 365 -0.02 -6.45 27.52
C ASP A 365 0.55 -7.82 27.94
N ASN A 366 0.47 -8.10 29.24
CA ASN A 366 0.70 -9.44 29.77
C ASN A 366 -0.58 -10.23 29.54
N TYR A 367 -0.53 -11.16 28.59
CA TYR A 367 -1.67 -11.98 28.26
C TYR A 367 -1.84 -13.08 29.32
N GLU A 368 -3.02 -13.13 29.94
CA GLU A 368 -3.39 -14.25 30.81
C GLU A 368 -3.88 -15.40 29.92
N ALA A 369 -3.57 -16.65 30.29
CA ALA A 369 -4.02 -17.84 29.58
C ALA A 369 -5.56 -17.85 29.48
N VAL A 370 -6.07 -17.55 28.28
CA VAL A 370 -7.49 -17.65 27.93
C VAL A 370 -7.77 -19.07 27.45
N GLU A 371 -9.00 -19.55 27.59
CA GLU A 371 -9.45 -20.77 26.94
C GLU A 371 -9.38 -20.57 25.41
N VAL A 372 -8.44 -21.25 24.76
CA VAL A 372 -8.18 -21.13 23.31
C VAL A 372 -9.07 -22.09 22.53
N ASP A 373 -9.75 -21.57 21.50
CA ASP A 373 -10.56 -22.37 20.58
C ASP A 373 -9.74 -22.87 19.39
N TYR A 374 -9.17 -24.06 19.53
CA TYR A 374 -8.39 -24.70 18.46
C TYR A 374 -9.23 -25.16 17.25
N SER A 375 -10.56 -24.96 17.24
CA SER A 375 -11.35 -25.25 16.05
C SER A 375 -10.91 -24.42 14.84
N LEU A 376 -10.31 -23.25 15.06
CA LEU A 376 -9.73 -22.41 14.01
C LEU A 376 -8.62 -23.13 13.24
N TYR A 377 -7.73 -23.84 13.95
CA TYR A 377 -6.71 -24.67 13.32
C TYR A 377 -7.32 -25.84 12.56
N GLU A 378 -8.28 -26.53 13.18
CA GLU A 378 -8.96 -27.65 12.54
C GLU A 378 -9.68 -27.21 11.26
N ASP A 379 -10.32 -26.05 11.24
CA ASP A 379 -11.00 -25.51 10.05
C ASP A 379 -10.00 -25.20 8.94
N LEU A 380 -8.89 -24.52 9.25
CA LEU A 380 -7.81 -24.24 8.28
C LEU A 380 -7.22 -25.53 7.71
N ILE A 381 -6.84 -26.47 8.60
CA ILE A 381 -6.28 -27.77 8.23
C ILE A 381 -7.26 -28.56 7.35
N ASN A 382 -8.54 -28.64 7.75
CA ASN A 382 -9.54 -29.41 7.00
C ASN A 382 -9.84 -28.79 5.64
N ARG A 383 -9.77 -27.46 5.54
CA ARG A 383 -9.91 -26.76 4.26
C ARG A 383 -8.71 -27.05 3.35
N LEU A 384 -7.47 -26.92 3.84
CA LEU A 384 -6.26 -27.32 3.10
C LEU A 384 -6.35 -28.77 2.61
N LYS A 385 -6.71 -29.71 3.49
CA LYS A 385 -6.92 -31.12 3.12
C LYS A 385 -7.97 -31.30 2.02
N THR A 386 -9.01 -30.48 2.03
CA THR A 386 -10.09 -30.55 1.03
C THR A 386 -9.62 -30.02 -0.32
N GLU A 387 -8.93 -28.88 -0.32
CA GLU A 387 -8.38 -28.27 -1.54
C GLU A 387 -7.30 -29.18 -2.17
N MET A 388 -6.38 -29.71 -1.37
CA MET A 388 -5.35 -30.65 -1.83
C MET A 388 -5.92 -31.95 -2.42
N LYS A 389 -7.08 -32.42 -1.92
CA LYS A 389 -7.76 -33.62 -2.45
C LYS A 389 -8.40 -33.41 -3.82
N LYS A 390 -8.62 -32.17 -4.26
CA LYS A 390 -9.20 -31.89 -5.58
C LYS A 390 -8.22 -32.17 -6.71
N ASP A 391 -6.93 -32.34 -6.41
CA ASP A 391 -5.87 -32.60 -7.40
C ASP A 391 -5.86 -31.52 -8.52
N SER A 392 -6.19 -30.27 -8.17
CA SER A 392 -6.10 -29.08 -9.03
C SER A 392 -5.14 -28.08 -8.41
N PHE A 393 -4.12 -27.73 -9.19
CA PHE A 393 -3.07 -26.79 -8.82
C PHE A 393 -3.67 -25.43 -8.45
N GLU A 394 -4.58 -24.94 -9.29
CA GLU A 394 -5.27 -23.67 -9.16
C GLU A 394 -6.07 -23.63 -7.85
N SER A 395 -6.78 -24.70 -7.50
CA SER A 395 -7.60 -24.73 -6.29
C SER A 395 -6.80 -24.58 -4.99
N VAL A 396 -5.58 -25.13 -4.93
CA VAL A 396 -4.70 -24.98 -3.75
C VAL A 396 -3.99 -23.64 -3.78
N TYR A 397 -3.54 -23.20 -4.96
CA TYR A 397 -2.93 -21.90 -5.18
C TYR A 397 -3.89 -20.78 -4.75
N ASP A 398 -5.11 -20.76 -5.30
CA ASP A 398 -6.14 -19.77 -5.00
C ASP A 398 -6.45 -19.74 -3.49
N PHE A 399 -6.59 -20.91 -2.86
CA PHE A 399 -6.86 -20.98 -1.42
C PHE A 399 -5.69 -20.46 -0.57
N ALA A 400 -4.46 -20.85 -0.90
CA ALA A 400 -3.28 -20.37 -0.18
C ALA A 400 -3.13 -18.85 -0.35
N TYR A 401 -3.32 -18.38 -1.58
CA TYR A 401 -3.29 -16.98 -1.95
C TYR A 401 -4.34 -16.15 -1.21
N GLU A 402 -5.62 -16.53 -1.29
CA GLU A 402 -6.74 -15.83 -0.63
C GLU A 402 -6.61 -15.75 0.90
N ARG A 403 -5.76 -16.57 1.50
CA ARG A 403 -5.54 -16.63 2.95
C ARG A 403 -4.16 -16.15 3.37
N GLY A 404 -3.37 -15.59 2.44
CA GLY A 404 -2.03 -15.10 2.70
C GLY A 404 -1.06 -16.16 3.20
N LEU A 405 -1.26 -17.42 2.84
CA LEU A 405 -0.36 -18.53 3.17
C LEU A 405 0.85 -18.52 2.24
N SER A 406 1.92 -19.22 2.62
CA SER A 406 3.09 -19.37 1.76
C SER A 406 2.76 -20.11 0.46
N ASP A 407 3.34 -19.62 -0.64
CA ASP A 407 3.29 -20.26 -1.96
C ASP A 407 3.93 -21.66 -1.95
N GLU A 408 4.80 -21.90 -0.98
CA GLU A 408 5.49 -23.18 -0.84
C GLU A 408 4.54 -24.32 -0.47
N LEU A 409 3.45 -24.02 0.26
CA LEU A 409 2.47 -25.04 0.61
C LEU A 409 1.85 -25.72 -0.62
N TYR A 410 1.64 -25.00 -1.73
CA TYR A 410 1.08 -25.63 -2.94
C TYR A 410 2.14 -26.36 -3.77
N TYR A 411 3.39 -25.87 -3.83
CA TYR A 411 4.45 -26.55 -4.59
C TYR A 411 4.72 -27.97 -4.07
N TYR A 412 4.69 -28.17 -2.75
CA TYR A 412 4.94 -29.47 -2.13
C TYR A 412 3.74 -30.41 -2.10
N VAL A 413 2.55 -29.96 -2.51
CA VAL A 413 1.39 -30.86 -2.76
C VAL A 413 1.63 -31.69 -4.02
N TYR A 414 2.36 -31.16 -4.99
CA TYR A 414 2.57 -31.76 -6.31
C TYR A 414 3.98 -32.29 -6.52
N ASP A 415 4.85 -32.23 -5.51
CA ASP A 415 6.22 -32.68 -5.68
C ASP A 415 6.28 -34.22 -5.83
N SER A 416 6.66 -34.63 -7.03
CA SER A 416 6.91 -36.03 -7.39
C SER A 416 8.11 -36.67 -6.66
N SER A 417 8.86 -35.90 -5.87
CA SER A 417 10.04 -36.33 -5.11
C SER A 417 9.71 -37.18 -3.87
N GLY A 418 8.46 -37.16 -3.38
CA GLY A 418 8.04 -37.86 -2.16
C GLY A 418 8.02 -36.98 -0.90
N ASP A 419 8.35 -35.69 -1.02
CA ASP A 419 8.12 -34.69 0.01
C ASP A 419 6.63 -34.54 0.28
N LYS A 420 6.23 -34.50 1.57
CA LYS A 420 4.84 -34.30 1.96
C LYS A 420 4.71 -33.08 2.84
N ALA A 421 3.90 -32.13 2.37
CA ALA A 421 3.42 -31.04 3.20
C ALA A 421 2.57 -31.58 4.36
N GLY A 422 2.68 -30.96 5.52
CA GLY A 422 1.95 -31.32 6.70
C GLY A 422 1.90 -30.22 7.73
N TYR A 423 1.35 -30.55 8.89
CA TYR A 423 1.13 -29.64 9.99
C TYR A 423 1.54 -30.24 11.32
N LEU A 424 1.96 -29.38 12.25
CA LEU A 424 2.28 -29.72 13.63
C LEU A 424 1.55 -28.70 14.51
N GLN A 425 0.91 -29.18 15.56
CA GLN A 425 0.37 -28.35 16.63
C GLN A 425 1.17 -28.64 17.89
N GLU A 426 1.87 -27.64 18.44
CA GLU A 426 2.72 -27.77 19.62
C GLU A 426 2.88 -26.40 20.30
N ASP A 427 2.78 -26.34 21.63
CA ASP A 427 3.19 -25.19 22.46
C ASP A 427 4.72 -24.99 22.38
N ILE A 428 5.16 -23.97 21.63
CA ILE A 428 6.56 -23.74 21.29
C ILE A 428 7.29 -22.95 22.39
N ASP A 429 6.63 -21.97 23.01
CA ASP A 429 7.23 -21.06 23.99
C ASP A 429 6.89 -21.38 25.46
N GLY A 430 5.97 -22.33 25.68
CA GLY A 430 5.56 -22.80 27.00
C GLY A 430 4.52 -21.91 27.68
N ASP A 431 3.81 -21.06 26.93
CA ASP A 431 2.78 -20.17 27.48
C ASP A 431 1.42 -20.86 27.71
N GLY A 432 1.27 -22.09 27.21
CA GLY A 432 0.06 -22.91 27.32
C GLY A 432 -0.91 -22.78 26.15
N VAL A 433 -0.55 -22.02 25.12
CA VAL A 433 -1.20 -21.97 23.80
C VAL A 433 -0.35 -22.78 22.83
N ASP A 434 -0.97 -23.68 22.07
CA ASP A 434 -0.28 -24.40 21.01
C ASP A 434 -0.20 -23.51 19.77
N GLU A 435 0.96 -23.51 19.10
CA GLU A 435 1.11 -22.94 17.76
C GLU A 435 0.82 -23.99 16.69
N LEU A 436 0.29 -23.55 15.55
CA LEU A 436 0.15 -24.35 14.34
C LEU A 436 1.28 -24.01 13.37
N LEU A 437 2.14 -25.00 13.09
CA LEU A 437 3.21 -24.91 12.09
C LEU A 437 2.79 -25.65 10.83
N LEU A 438 2.92 -25.00 9.68
CA LEU A 438 2.74 -25.62 8.37
C LEU A 438 4.10 -25.70 7.67
N GLY A 439 4.39 -26.86 7.11
CA GLY A 439 5.71 -27.11 6.58
C GLY A 439 5.83 -28.43 5.85
N LYS A 440 7.07 -28.88 5.66
CA LYS A 440 7.35 -30.17 5.05
C LYS A 440 8.43 -30.93 5.81
N ASN A 441 8.29 -32.24 5.75
CA ASN A 441 9.37 -33.15 6.10
C ASN A 441 10.28 -33.37 4.90
N ASP A 442 11.59 -33.31 5.12
CA ASP A 442 12.53 -33.92 4.18
C ASP A 442 12.60 -35.44 4.50
N PRO A 443 12.38 -36.34 3.52
CA PRO A 443 12.38 -37.79 3.74
C PRO A 443 13.74 -38.33 4.20
N GLU A 444 14.83 -37.62 3.93
CA GLU A 444 16.18 -37.91 4.42
C GLU A 444 16.53 -37.13 5.70
N SER A 445 15.61 -36.27 6.21
CA SER A 445 15.80 -35.50 7.44
C SER A 445 16.31 -36.39 8.57
N SER A 446 17.42 -35.98 9.16
CA SER A 446 17.94 -36.60 10.38
C SER A 446 18.20 -35.52 11.41
N GLU A 447 18.01 -35.84 12.69
CA GLU A 447 18.64 -35.05 13.75
C GLU A 447 20.14 -35.09 13.47
N TYR A 448 20.68 -33.99 12.96
CA TYR A 448 22.11 -33.76 12.79
C TYR A 448 22.81 -34.61 11.69
N LYS A 449 22.93 -34.08 10.46
CA LYS A 449 24.04 -34.46 9.55
C LYS A 449 24.63 -33.28 8.76
N LYS A 450 25.96 -33.20 8.88
CA LYS A 450 26.87 -32.10 8.52
C LYS A 450 27.64 -32.37 7.22
N GLU A 451 27.01 -32.92 6.19
CA GLU A 451 27.69 -33.14 4.91
C GLU A 451 26.86 -32.54 3.78
N TRP A 452 27.24 -31.33 3.39
CA TRP A 452 26.93 -30.61 2.14
C TRP A 452 25.96 -31.34 1.18
N PHE A 453 24.79 -30.71 0.98
CA PHE A 453 23.77 -30.95 -0.06
C PHE A 453 22.87 -32.19 0.01
N ASP A 454 23.09 -33.18 0.88
CA ASP A 454 22.34 -34.44 0.77
C ASP A 454 21.16 -34.60 1.76
N VAL A 455 21.00 -33.76 2.79
CA VAL A 455 19.85 -33.83 3.71
C VAL A 455 19.40 -32.42 4.10
N TRP A 456 18.16 -32.04 3.81
CA TRP A 456 17.60 -30.78 4.32
C TRP A 456 16.91 -31.01 5.66
N PRO A 457 16.94 -30.02 6.57
CA PRO A 457 16.13 -30.08 7.78
C PRO A 457 14.64 -29.93 7.43
N ASP A 458 13.76 -30.33 8.35
CA ASP A 458 12.33 -30.09 8.21
C ASP A 458 12.07 -28.57 8.18
N GLN A 459 11.34 -28.12 7.16
CA GLN A 459 11.14 -26.70 6.86
C GLN A 459 9.76 -26.25 7.30
N ILE A 460 9.68 -25.10 7.96
CA ILE A 460 8.45 -24.41 8.31
C ILE A 460 8.30 -23.23 7.37
N TYR A 461 7.12 -23.07 6.80
CA TYR A 461 6.80 -21.96 5.92
C TYR A 461 5.76 -21.03 6.52
N ASP A 462 4.83 -21.54 7.32
CA ASP A 462 3.84 -20.71 8.00
C ASP A 462 3.75 -21.13 9.46
N MET A 463 3.61 -20.16 10.35
CA MET A 463 3.32 -20.40 11.76
C MET A 463 2.19 -19.50 12.23
N PHE A 464 1.24 -20.10 12.93
CA PHE A 464 0.08 -19.41 13.49
C PHE A 464 0.03 -19.60 15.00
N THR A 465 -0.38 -18.56 15.71
CA THR A 465 -0.91 -18.67 17.07
C THR A 465 -2.38 -18.20 17.07
N ILE A 466 -3.13 -18.40 18.14
CA ILE A 466 -4.49 -17.87 18.27
C ILE A 466 -4.48 -16.66 19.20
N ARG A 467 -4.95 -15.52 18.69
CA ARG A 467 -5.08 -14.28 19.45
C ARG A 467 -6.47 -13.71 19.29
N ASP A 468 -7.12 -13.38 20.41
CA ASP A 468 -8.47 -12.81 20.46
C ASP A 468 -9.52 -13.55 19.62
N GLY A 469 -9.43 -14.88 19.59
CA GLY A 469 -10.35 -15.74 18.83
C GLY A 469 -10.12 -15.71 17.32
N LYS A 470 -8.95 -15.26 16.86
CA LYS A 470 -8.52 -15.27 15.46
C LYS A 470 -7.15 -15.92 15.29
N LEU A 471 -6.85 -16.33 14.07
CA LEU A 471 -5.52 -16.79 13.68
C LEU A 471 -4.58 -15.60 13.53
N LEU A 472 -3.50 -15.56 14.30
CA LEU A 472 -2.39 -14.65 14.10
C LEU A 472 -1.32 -15.34 13.26
N HIS A 473 -1.07 -14.84 12.05
CA HIS A 473 0.01 -15.33 11.19
C HIS A 473 1.36 -14.75 11.65
N VAL A 474 2.12 -15.53 12.42
CA VAL A 474 3.36 -15.07 13.06
C VAL A 474 4.47 -14.80 12.04
N PHE A 475 4.65 -15.71 11.08
CA PHE A 475 5.55 -15.49 9.95
C PHE A 475 5.11 -16.31 8.74
N LYS A 476 5.49 -15.81 7.55
CA LYS A 476 5.34 -16.45 6.24
C LYS A 476 6.70 -16.53 5.58
N GLY A 477 7.07 -17.72 5.10
CA GLY A 477 8.25 -17.99 4.30
C GLY A 477 7.93 -18.13 2.81
N TRP A 478 8.95 -18.47 2.04
CA TRP A 478 8.86 -18.80 0.61
C TRP A 478 10.08 -19.66 0.21
N GLY A 479 10.19 -20.14 -1.03
CA GLY A 479 11.13 -21.22 -1.39
C GLY A 479 12.61 -21.01 -1.07
N ARG A 480 13.05 -19.77 -0.85
CA ARG A 480 14.41 -19.47 -0.38
C ARG A 480 14.44 -18.65 0.91
N ASN A 481 13.30 -18.50 1.60
CA ASN A 481 13.18 -17.96 2.95
C ASN A 481 12.43 -18.96 3.82
N ARG A 482 13.18 -19.74 4.60
CA ARG A 482 12.67 -20.91 5.31
C ARG A 482 12.91 -20.76 6.79
N TYR A 483 12.00 -21.31 7.59
CA TYR A 483 12.11 -21.28 9.04
C TYR A 483 12.34 -22.68 9.61
N TYR A 484 13.04 -22.74 10.73
CA TYR A 484 13.41 -23.97 11.41
C TYR A 484 13.16 -23.83 12.92
N LEU A 485 12.61 -24.86 13.54
CA LEU A 485 12.45 -24.93 14.99
C LEU A 485 13.75 -25.46 15.60
N CYS A 486 14.32 -24.78 16.60
CA CYS A 486 15.53 -25.26 17.30
C CYS A 486 15.18 -25.92 18.65
N GLY A 487 14.33 -25.27 19.44
CA GLY A 487 13.92 -25.69 20.79
C GLY A 487 13.84 -24.50 21.76
N ASP A 488 13.14 -24.66 22.89
CA ASP A 488 12.98 -23.63 23.94
C ASP A 488 12.50 -22.26 23.41
N GLY A 489 11.50 -22.27 22.51
CA GLY A 489 10.98 -21.07 21.86
C GLY A 489 11.91 -20.45 20.81
N ILE A 490 12.97 -21.14 20.36
CA ILE A 490 13.91 -20.61 19.38
C ILE A 490 13.54 -21.02 17.96
N ILE A 491 13.52 -20.02 17.07
CA ILE A 491 13.23 -20.17 15.64
C ILE A 491 14.39 -19.58 14.84
N ALA A 492 14.91 -20.34 13.88
CA ALA A 492 15.90 -19.85 12.91
C ALA A 492 15.22 -19.51 11.58
N ASN A 493 15.66 -18.43 10.92
CA ASN A 493 15.29 -18.08 9.57
C ASN A 493 16.53 -18.16 8.66
N GLU A 494 16.38 -18.80 7.51
CA GLU A 494 17.38 -18.82 6.44
C GLU A 494 16.79 -18.23 5.17
N GLY A 495 17.26 -17.04 4.79
CA GLY A 495 16.88 -16.32 3.58
C GLY A 495 17.98 -16.32 2.52
N SER A 496 17.61 -16.33 1.24
CA SER A 496 18.59 -16.15 0.16
C SER A 496 18.01 -15.42 -1.05
N GLY A 497 18.52 -14.21 -1.29
CA GLY A 497 18.22 -13.40 -2.47
C GLY A 497 19.00 -13.82 -3.72
N GLY A 498 20.13 -14.54 -3.58
CA GLY A 498 20.98 -14.89 -4.72
C GLY A 498 22.33 -15.46 -4.30
N ALA A 499 23.22 -15.73 -5.26
CA ALA A 499 24.56 -16.26 -4.98
C ALA A 499 25.46 -15.33 -4.13
N ALA A 500 25.06 -14.07 -3.97
CA ALA A 500 25.79 -13.05 -3.21
C ALA A 500 24.95 -12.43 -2.07
N SER A 501 23.74 -12.94 -1.83
CA SER A 501 22.86 -12.41 -0.78
C SER A 501 22.18 -13.54 0.01
N ASN A 502 22.48 -13.64 1.31
CA ASN A 502 21.94 -14.62 2.23
C ASN A 502 21.77 -14.05 3.64
N LEU A 503 20.75 -14.53 4.33
CA LEU A 503 20.30 -14.10 5.64
C LEU A 503 20.23 -15.33 6.54
N HIS A 504 20.76 -15.21 7.75
CA HIS A 504 20.58 -16.20 8.81
C HIS A 504 20.24 -15.46 10.09
N GLU A 505 19.03 -15.62 10.61
CA GLU A 505 18.57 -14.91 11.79
C GLU A 505 18.00 -15.88 12.81
N ILE A 506 18.27 -15.62 14.08
CA ILE A 506 17.82 -16.43 15.19
C ILE A 506 16.90 -15.58 16.06
N TYR A 507 15.71 -16.10 16.28
CA TYR A 507 14.63 -15.44 16.99
C TYR A 507 14.26 -16.21 18.25
N ARG A 508 13.87 -15.46 19.29
CA ARG A 508 13.04 -15.98 20.37
C ARG A 508 11.60 -15.70 19.99
N TYR A 509 10.83 -16.76 19.81
CA TYR A 509 9.38 -16.68 19.76
C TYR A 509 8.84 -16.55 21.19
N SER A 510 7.90 -15.63 21.39
CA SER A 510 7.05 -15.61 22.57
C SER A 510 5.72 -14.94 22.29
N ASN A 511 4.61 -15.59 22.66
CA ASN A 511 3.25 -15.06 22.64
C ASN A 511 2.94 -14.34 21.31
N GLY A 512 3.17 -15.00 20.17
CA GLY A 512 2.85 -14.45 18.85
C GLY A 512 3.88 -13.50 18.23
N GLU A 513 5.01 -13.22 18.89
CA GLU A 513 6.04 -12.30 18.39
C GLU A 513 7.42 -12.97 18.23
N LEU A 514 8.20 -12.52 17.24
CA LEU A 514 9.60 -12.91 17.05
C LEU A 514 10.54 -11.80 17.50
N GLN A 515 11.36 -12.07 18.51
CA GLN A 515 12.42 -11.17 18.96
C GLN A 515 13.77 -11.64 18.42
N LEU A 516 14.42 -10.80 17.58
CA LEU A 516 15.76 -11.10 17.06
C LEU A 516 16.77 -11.22 18.22
N ILE A 517 17.41 -12.38 18.32
CA ILE A 517 18.50 -12.65 19.26
C ILE A 517 19.82 -12.22 18.65
N GLU A 518 20.06 -12.71 17.43
CA GLU A 518 21.25 -12.46 16.65
C GLU A 518 21.03 -12.91 15.21
N GLY A 519 21.86 -12.43 14.29
CA GLY A 519 21.78 -12.87 12.91
C GLY A 519 22.91 -12.32 12.05
N THR A 520 22.97 -12.78 10.82
CA THR A 520 23.84 -12.25 9.78
C THR A 520 23.04 -11.96 8.53
N ASP A 521 23.27 -10.79 7.94
CA ASP A 521 22.81 -10.45 6.60
C ASP A 521 24.04 -10.22 5.71
N TRP A 522 24.07 -10.86 4.56
CA TRP A 522 25.08 -10.66 3.55
C TRP A 522 24.41 -10.08 2.32
N ASP A 523 24.96 -8.98 1.83
CA ASP A 523 24.59 -8.44 0.53
C ASP A 523 25.83 -8.00 -0.26
N ASN A 524 25.96 -8.53 -1.47
CA ASN A 524 27.00 -8.17 -2.45
C ASN A 524 28.43 -8.17 -1.88
N GLY A 525 28.73 -9.14 -1.01
CA GLY A 525 30.06 -9.34 -0.42
C GLY A 525 30.37 -8.46 0.80
N LYS A 526 29.38 -7.74 1.32
CA LYS A 526 29.41 -7.14 2.66
C LYS A 526 28.50 -7.96 3.56
N GLY A 527 28.96 -8.28 4.77
CA GLY A 527 28.10 -8.89 5.77
C GLY A 527 27.93 -7.97 6.96
N THR A 528 26.78 -8.07 7.61
CA THR A 528 26.44 -7.39 8.86
C THR A 528 26.03 -8.45 9.86
N TYR A 529 26.55 -8.39 11.08
CA TYR A 529 26.09 -9.20 12.21
C TYR A 529 25.22 -8.35 13.15
N TYR A 530 24.13 -8.93 13.65
CA TYR A 530 23.15 -8.30 14.54
C TYR A 530 23.14 -9.03 15.90
N GLU A 531 22.92 -8.29 16.99
CA GLU A 531 22.60 -8.84 18.32
C GLU A 531 21.38 -8.12 18.93
N SER A 532 20.65 -8.81 19.82
CA SER A 532 19.44 -8.38 20.56
C SER A 532 19.51 -7.04 21.29
N GLU A 533 20.68 -6.42 21.42
CA GLU A 533 20.86 -5.07 21.96
C GLU A 533 20.97 -3.98 20.87
N GLY A 534 20.58 -4.28 19.62
CA GLY A 534 20.68 -3.36 18.48
C GLY A 534 22.12 -3.07 18.05
N LYS A 535 23.07 -3.93 18.46
CA LYS A 535 24.47 -3.80 18.05
C LYS A 535 24.63 -4.42 16.67
N THR A 536 25.24 -3.66 15.78
CA THR A 536 25.61 -4.12 14.45
C THR A 536 27.11 -3.98 14.22
N TYR A 537 27.70 -4.97 13.56
CA TYR A 537 29.11 -4.94 13.18
C TYR A 537 29.31 -5.47 11.76
N ASP A 538 30.16 -4.80 10.99
CA ASP A 538 30.56 -5.28 9.67
C ASP A 538 31.39 -6.56 9.82
N ILE A 539 30.98 -7.63 9.14
CA ILE A 539 31.74 -8.88 9.03
C ILE A 539 32.36 -8.99 7.63
N THR A 540 33.52 -9.63 7.55
CA THR A 540 34.25 -9.77 6.27
C THR A 540 34.27 -11.21 5.81
N ASN A 541 34.58 -11.46 4.53
CA ASN A 541 34.62 -12.81 3.95
C ASN A 541 35.55 -13.81 4.69
N SER A 542 36.44 -13.37 5.59
CA SER A 542 37.24 -14.26 6.43
C SER A 542 36.46 -14.92 7.56
N ASP A 543 35.23 -14.48 7.82
CA ASP A 543 34.42 -14.88 8.97
C ASP A 543 33.29 -15.84 8.56
N ARG A 544 33.46 -16.56 7.44
CA ARG A 544 32.48 -17.48 6.83
C ARG A 544 32.10 -18.69 7.70
N ASP A 545 32.58 -18.76 8.93
CA ASP A 545 32.32 -19.83 9.89
C ASP A 545 31.07 -19.55 10.76
N TYR A 546 30.45 -18.36 10.70
CA TYR A 546 29.28 -18.01 11.52
C TYR A 546 28.06 -18.91 11.31
N GLU A 547 27.80 -19.36 10.08
CA GLU A 547 26.70 -20.31 9.82
C GLU A 547 26.90 -21.59 10.66
N MET A 548 28.14 -22.10 10.74
CA MET A 548 28.44 -23.27 11.58
C MET A 548 28.27 -22.97 13.08
N GLU A 549 28.59 -21.77 13.53
CA GLU A 549 28.37 -21.36 14.92
C GLU A 549 26.88 -21.31 15.26
N PHE A 550 26.02 -20.83 14.36
CA PHE A 550 24.57 -20.85 14.54
C PHE A 550 24.05 -22.29 14.67
N PHE A 551 24.43 -23.21 13.79
CA PHE A 551 23.99 -24.60 13.87
C PHE A 551 24.46 -25.31 15.15
N GLU A 552 25.66 -24.99 15.64
CA GLU A 552 26.19 -25.57 16.88
C GLU A 552 25.51 -24.98 18.13
N LYS A 553 25.12 -23.70 18.08
CA LYS A 553 24.46 -23.00 19.19
C LYS A 553 22.95 -23.24 19.23
N TYR A 554 22.32 -23.37 18.06
CA TYR A 554 20.88 -23.49 17.86
C TYR A 554 20.58 -24.70 16.95
N PRO A 555 20.79 -25.93 17.46
CA PRO A 555 20.57 -27.12 16.67
C PRO A 555 19.09 -27.23 16.26
N TYR A 556 18.84 -27.55 14.99
CA TYR A 556 17.48 -27.70 14.48
C TYR A 556 16.83 -28.98 15.04
N LYS A 557 15.60 -28.83 15.55
CA LYS A 557 14.73 -29.89 16.03
C LYS A 557 14.14 -30.62 14.82
N LYS A 558 14.20 -31.95 14.84
CA LYS A 558 13.45 -32.77 13.90
C LYS A 558 11.96 -32.67 14.19
N ILE A 559 11.18 -32.35 13.17
CA ILE A 559 9.72 -32.23 13.25
C ILE A 559 9.11 -33.48 12.61
N ASN A 560 8.01 -33.99 13.14
CA ASN A 560 7.22 -35.02 12.46
C ASN A 560 5.88 -34.42 12.11
N PHE A 561 5.77 -33.81 10.94
CA PHE A 561 4.52 -33.22 10.50
C PHE A 561 3.49 -34.33 10.26
N THR A 562 2.25 -34.05 10.63
CA THR A 562 1.12 -34.86 10.20
C THR A 562 0.80 -34.50 8.75
N PRO A 563 0.86 -35.44 7.79
CA PRO A 563 0.59 -35.13 6.39
C PRO A 563 -0.84 -34.62 6.18
N PHE A 564 -1.02 -33.67 5.27
CA PHE A 564 -2.37 -33.25 4.85
C PHE A 564 -3.08 -34.35 4.05
N VAL A 565 -2.33 -35.04 3.18
CA VAL A 565 -2.79 -36.16 2.36
C VAL A 565 -1.98 -37.42 2.68
N GLU A 566 -2.67 -38.57 2.77
CA GLU A 566 -2.08 -39.85 3.14
C GLU A 566 -1.13 -40.44 2.09
#